data_AF-A0A7X4GKC4-F1
#
_entry.id   AF-A0A7X4GKC4-F1
#
_cell.length_a   1.000
_cell.length_b   1.000
_cell.length_c   1.000
_cell.angle_alpha   90.00
_cell.angle_beta   90.00
_cell.angle_gamma   90.00
#
_symmetry.space_group_name_H-M   'P 1'
#
loop_
_entity.id
_entity.type
_entity.pdbx_description
1 polymer ?
#
loop_
_entity_poly.entity_id
_entity_poly.type
_entity_poly.pdbx_seq_one_letter_code
_entity_poly.pdbx_strand_id
1 'polypeptide(L)'
;MAHDSGWGLDSDTVRVPGAQQEYSFSLRLRVDSPTQLWQAAALRCLSQSDLSRDEVEELIGPASDPSVTDCLMLLALPERLPGCTRLGTALHPADLPVPAAFVGREDTLALQPDC
;
A
#
# COMPACT_ATOMS: atom_id res chain seq x y z
N MET A 1 50.40 -6.74 41.25
CA MET A 1 50.34 -7.14 39.82
C MET A 1 48.95 -7.68 39.59
N ALA A 2 48.15 -6.93 38.85
CA ALA A 2 46.75 -7.25 38.55
C ALA A 2 46.70 -8.30 37.43
N HIS A 3 45.89 -9.34 37.61
CA HIS A 3 45.45 -10.17 36.51
C HIS A 3 43.94 -10.01 36.42
N ASP A 4 43.59 -9.05 35.58
CA ASP A 4 42.28 -8.85 35.01
C ASP A 4 41.88 -10.14 34.29
N SER A 5 40.83 -10.79 34.77
CA SER A 5 40.13 -11.83 34.02
C SER A 5 38.67 -11.40 33.94
N GLY A 6 38.47 -10.24 33.33
CA GLY A 6 37.22 -9.88 32.71
C GLY A 6 36.89 -10.91 31.63
N TRP A 7 36.25 -11.99 32.05
CA TRP A 7 35.39 -12.75 31.15
C TRP A 7 34.24 -11.82 30.79
N GLY A 8 34.46 -11.02 29.75
CA GLY A 8 33.38 -10.42 28.99
C GLY A 8 32.51 -11.57 28.54
N LEU A 9 31.41 -11.79 29.28
CA LEU A 9 30.21 -12.35 28.71
C LEU A 9 29.81 -11.36 27.62
N ASP A 10 30.40 -11.59 26.43
CA ASP A 10 29.98 -10.99 25.18
C ASP A 10 28.47 -11.18 25.14
N SER A 11 27.80 -10.04 25.19
CA SER A 11 26.38 -9.85 25.37
C SER A 11 25.58 -11.06 24.87
N ASP A 12 25.24 -11.96 25.80
CA ASP A 12 24.04 -12.76 25.63
C ASP A 12 22.94 -11.72 25.60
N THR A 13 22.58 -11.34 24.37
CA THR A 13 21.43 -10.54 24.08
C THR A 13 20.31 -11.37 24.67
N VAL A 14 19.91 -10.99 25.89
CA VAL A 14 18.75 -11.54 26.58
C VAL A 14 17.68 -11.57 25.51
N ARG A 15 17.40 -12.77 25.00
CA ARG A 15 16.32 -12.99 24.06
C ARG A 15 15.09 -12.72 24.89
N VAL A 16 14.62 -11.49 24.87
CA VAL A 16 13.39 -11.08 25.53
C VAL A 16 12.30 -11.98 24.94
N PRO A 17 11.73 -12.94 25.69
CA PRO A 17 10.60 -13.71 25.21
C PRO A 17 9.42 -12.74 25.22
N GLY A 18 9.19 -12.10 24.08
CA GLY A 18 8.24 -10.98 23.97
C GLY A 18 8.66 -9.87 23.02
N ALA A 19 9.80 -9.96 22.34
CA ALA A 19 10.09 -9.06 21.22
C ALA A 19 9.10 -9.37 20.07
N GLN A 20 8.04 -8.56 19.94
CA GLN A 20 7.17 -8.61 18.78
C GLN A 20 8.00 -8.25 17.55
N GLN A 21 8.31 -9.26 16.74
CA GLN A 21 9.08 -9.09 15.52
C GLN A 21 8.16 -8.50 14.45
N GLU A 22 8.39 -7.25 14.08
CA GLU A 22 7.66 -6.58 13.00
C GLU A 22 8.24 -7.01 11.64
N TYR A 23 7.36 -7.35 10.71
CA TYR A 23 7.72 -7.68 9.34
C TYR A 23 6.88 -6.83 8.39
N SER A 24 7.52 -6.25 7.38
CA SER A 24 6.85 -5.51 6.31
C SER A 24 6.86 -6.32 5.01
N PHE A 25 5.72 -6.35 4.32
CA PHE A 25 5.57 -6.99 3.02
C PHE A 25 5.03 -5.96 2.02
N SER A 26 5.67 -5.83 0.86
CA SER A 26 5.26 -4.91 -0.20
C SER A 26 4.76 -5.68 -1.41
N LEU A 27 3.49 -5.48 -1.76
CA LEU A 27 2.85 -6.05 -2.94
C LEU A 27 2.66 -4.97 -4.00
N ARG A 28 3.06 -5.23 -5.25
CA ARG A 28 2.77 -4.36 -6.40
C ARG A 28 1.84 -5.09 -7.35
N LEU A 29 0.73 -4.45 -7.70
CA LEU A 29 -0.29 -4.99 -8.59
C LEU A 29 -0.49 -4.03 -9.74
N ARG A 30 -0.64 -4.59 -10.94
CA ARG A 30 -1.16 -3.88 -12.10
C ARG A 30 -2.61 -4.30 -12.28
N VAL A 31 -3.49 -3.33 -12.51
CA VAL A 31 -4.89 -3.59 -12.80
C VAL A 31 -5.05 -3.66 -14.31
N ASP A 32 -5.24 -4.86 -14.84
CA ASP A 32 -5.41 -5.07 -16.29
C ASP A 32 -6.88 -4.94 -16.72
N SER A 33 -7.84 -5.23 -15.82
CA SER A 33 -9.27 -5.08 -16.09
C SER A 33 -10.03 -4.59 -14.85
N PRO A 34 -10.50 -3.33 -14.84
CA PRO A 34 -11.25 -2.79 -13.71
C PRO A 34 -12.61 -3.50 -13.51
N THR A 35 -13.24 -3.97 -14.59
CA THR A 35 -14.52 -4.70 -14.52
C THR A 35 -14.37 -6.05 -13.81
N GLN A 36 -13.31 -6.81 -14.12
CA GLN A 36 -13.06 -8.09 -13.44
C GLN A 36 -12.70 -7.87 -11.97
N LEU A 37 -11.94 -6.81 -11.68
CA LEU A 37 -11.59 -6.42 -10.32
C LEU A 37 -12.85 -6.10 -9.50
N TRP A 38 -13.77 -5.31 -10.06
CA TRP A 38 -15.04 -4.98 -9.40
C TRP A 38 -15.89 -6.23 -9.15
N GLN A 39 -16.00 -7.14 -10.13
CA GLN A 39 -16.76 -8.38 -9.95
C GLN A 39 -16.20 -9.25 -8.82
N ALA A 40 -14.87 -9.39 -8.75
CA ALA A 40 -14.23 -10.12 -7.68
C ALA A 40 -14.48 -9.47 -6.32
N ALA A 41 -14.38 -8.13 -6.23
CA ALA A 41 -14.65 -7.39 -5.01
C ALA A 41 -16.12 -7.52 -4.57
N ALA A 42 -17.07 -7.38 -5.51
CA ALA A 42 -18.49 -7.54 -5.26
C ALA A 42 -18.82 -8.96 -4.77
N LEU A 43 -18.31 -10.00 -5.44
CA LEU A 43 -18.49 -11.39 -5.00
C LEU A 43 -17.95 -11.62 -3.59
N ARG A 44 -16.79 -11.04 -3.27
CA ARG A 44 -16.21 -11.10 -1.93
C ARG A 44 -17.13 -10.44 -0.92
N CYS A 45 -17.57 -9.21 -1.16
CA CYS A 45 -18.50 -8.50 -0.30
C CYS A 45 -19.78 -9.30 -0.06
N LEU A 46 -20.41 -9.82 -1.12
CA LEU A 46 -21.65 -10.62 -1.02
C LEU A 46 -21.47 -11.96 -0.31
N SER A 47 -20.26 -12.54 -0.36
CA SER A 47 -19.95 -13.84 0.26
C SER A 47 -19.51 -13.75 1.72
N GLN A 48 -18.85 -12.65 2.08
CA GLN A 48 -18.25 -12.43 3.40
C GLN A 48 -19.14 -11.59 4.31
N SER A 49 -19.99 -10.77 3.70
CA SER A 49 -20.86 -9.82 4.36
C SER A 49 -22.25 -9.97 3.78
N ASP A 50 -23.29 -9.91 4.61
CA ASP A 50 -24.68 -9.84 4.15
C ASP A 50 -25.02 -8.44 3.58
N LEU A 51 -24.11 -7.87 2.77
CA LEU A 51 -24.30 -6.59 2.10
C LEU A 51 -25.21 -6.79 0.90
N SER A 52 -26.14 -5.86 0.71
CA SER A 52 -26.91 -5.74 -0.50
C SER A 52 -26.06 -5.20 -1.65
N ARG A 53 -26.55 -5.37 -2.88
CA ARG A 53 -25.86 -4.87 -4.07
C ARG A 53 -25.66 -3.35 -4.06
N ASP A 54 -26.65 -2.61 -3.59
CA ASP A 54 -26.57 -1.14 -3.49
C ASP A 54 -25.47 -0.72 -2.52
N GLU A 55 -25.32 -1.40 -1.38
CA GLU A 55 -24.23 -1.14 -0.42
C GLU A 55 -22.85 -1.50 -0.99
N VAL A 56 -22.77 -2.54 -1.82
CA VAL A 56 -21.53 -2.85 -2.55
C VAL A 56 -21.19 -1.72 -3.53
N GLU A 57 -22.15 -1.24 -4.30
CA GLU A 57 -21.94 -0.13 -5.24
C GLU A 57 -21.57 1.19 -4.51
N GLU A 58 -22.05 1.41 -3.29
CA GLU A 58 -21.62 2.53 -2.43
C GLU A 58 -20.16 2.36 -1.93
N LEU A 59 -19.74 1.13 -1.63
CA LEU A 59 -18.42 0.84 -1.07
C LEU A 59 -17.30 0.83 -2.12
N ILE A 60 -17.54 0.21 -3.27
CA ILE A 60 -16.52 0.01 -4.33
C ILE A 60 -16.83 0.80 -5.61
N GLY A 61 -17.82 1.69 -5.57
CA GLY A 61 -18.31 2.40 -6.74
C GLY A 61 -19.20 1.54 -7.64
N PRO A 62 -19.90 2.15 -8.60
CA PRO A 62 -20.75 1.44 -9.55
C PRO A 62 -19.93 0.59 -10.51
N ALA A 63 -20.52 -0.49 -11.03
CA ALA A 63 -19.82 -1.37 -11.99
C ALA A 63 -19.35 -0.67 -13.28
N SER A 64 -20.00 0.44 -13.66
CA SER A 64 -19.63 1.27 -14.81
C SER A 64 -18.42 2.18 -14.54
N ASP A 65 -18.18 2.55 -13.28
CA ASP A 65 -17.05 3.38 -12.86
C ASP A 65 -16.54 2.89 -11.50
N PRO A 66 -15.84 1.74 -11.47
CA PRO A 66 -15.46 1.09 -10.22
C PRO A 66 -14.31 1.85 -9.56
N SER A 67 -14.41 2.02 -8.24
CA SER A 67 -13.30 2.51 -7.42
C SER A 67 -12.24 1.42 -7.30
N VAL A 68 -11.21 1.54 -8.15
CA VAL A 68 -10.07 0.60 -8.19
C VAL A 68 -9.37 0.52 -6.84
N THR A 69 -9.23 1.65 -6.16
CA THR A 69 -8.60 1.75 -4.83
C THR A 69 -9.36 0.88 -3.82
N ASP A 70 -10.67 1.06 -3.71
CA ASP A 70 -11.50 0.31 -2.75
C ASP A 70 -11.58 -1.17 -3.11
N CYS A 71 -11.69 -1.50 -4.41
CA CYS A 71 -11.64 -2.89 -4.86
C CYS A 71 -10.33 -3.58 -4.46
N LEU A 72 -9.18 -2.91 -4.66
CA LEU A 72 -7.88 -3.44 -4.27
C LEU A 72 -7.77 -3.55 -2.75
N MET A 73 -8.27 -2.57 -1.99
CA MET A 73 -8.29 -2.65 -0.53
C MET A 73 -9.10 -3.84 -0.04
N LEU A 74 -10.23 -4.17 -0.66
CA LEU A 74 -11.03 -5.34 -0.29
C LEU A 74 -10.34 -6.66 -0.66
N LEU A 75 -9.75 -6.74 -1.86
CA LEU A 75 -9.21 -7.98 -2.40
C LEU A 75 -7.78 -8.29 -1.96
N ALA A 76 -6.92 -7.28 -1.88
CA ALA A 76 -5.50 -7.44 -1.58
C ALA A 76 -5.21 -7.52 -0.08
N LEU A 77 -6.17 -7.13 0.77
CA LEU A 77 -6.01 -7.28 2.21
C LEU A 77 -6.22 -8.73 2.64
N PRO A 78 -5.23 -9.35 3.31
CA PRO A 78 -5.40 -10.69 3.87
C PRO A 78 -6.44 -10.65 4.98
N GLU A 79 -7.41 -11.56 4.91
CA GLU A 79 -8.38 -11.83 5.97
C GLU A 79 -7.65 -12.54 7.12
N ARG A 80 -7.10 -11.75 8.05
CA ARG A 80 -6.54 -12.19 9.34
C ARG A 80 -5.54 -13.35 9.24
N LEU A 81 -4.25 -13.00 9.22
CA LEU A 81 -3.17 -13.98 9.43
C LEU A 81 -3.19 -14.45 10.89
N PRO A 82 -3.44 -15.75 11.19
CA PRO A 82 -3.47 -16.25 12.55
C PRO A 82 -2.15 -16.00 13.28
N GLY A 83 -2.21 -15.46 14.50
CA GLY A 83 -1.02 -15.11 15.28
C GLY A 83 -0.35 -13.80 14.88
N CYS A 84 -0.87 -13.09 13.87
CA CYS A 84 -0.38 -11.77 13.48
C CYS A 84 -1.40 -10.68 13.86
N THR A 85 -0.90 -9.58 14.42
CA THR A 85 -1.67 -8.35 14.58
C THR A 85 -1.37 -7.45 13.38
N ARG A 86 -2.40 -7.04 12.64
CA ARG A 86 -2.24 -6.10 11.52
C ARG A 86 -2.00 -4.70 12.06
N LEU A 87 -0.80 -4.17 11.88
CA LEU A 87 -0.40 -2.85 12.38
C LEU A 87 -0.87 -1.70 11.49
N GLY A 88 -0.92 -1.91 10.17
CA GLY A 88 -1.38 -0.91 9.23
C GLY A 88 -1.29 -1.40 7.79
N THR A 89 -2.09 -0.78 6.92
CA THR A 89 -2.10 -1.07 5.48
C THR A 89 -2.24 0.24 4.73
N ALA A 90 -1.33 0.49 3.80
CA ALA A 90 -1.37 1.67 2.95
C ALA A 90 -1.34 1.22 1.49
N LEU A 91 -2.25 1.78 0.69
CA LEU A 91 -2.26 1.64 -0.76
C LEU A 91 -1.84 2.98 -1.34
N HIS A 92 -0.77 2.98 -2.12
CA HIS A 92 -0.30 4.16 -2.84
C HIS A 92 -0.39 3.88 -4.34
N PRO A 93 -0.84 4.86 -5.15
CA PRO A 93 -0.67 4.75 -6.59
C PRO A 93 0.82 4.58 -6.87
N ALA A 94 1.15 3.73 -7.85
CA ALA A 94 2.53 3.65 -8.31
C ALA A 94 2.92 5.02 -8.86
N ASP A 95 3.83 5.71 -8.17
CA ASP A 95 4.49 6.89 -8.72
C ASP A 95 5.34 6.39 -9.89
N LEU A 96 4.77 6.43 -11.09
CA LEU A 96 5.56 6.26 -12.29
C LEU A 96 6.48 7.48 -12.32
N PRO A 97 7.81 7.32 -12.33
CA PRO A 97 8.67 8.45 -12.60
C PRO A 97 8.26 9.00 -13.96
N VAL A 98 7.63 10.18 -13.97
CA VAL A 98 7.41 10.92 -15.21
C VAL A 98 8.81 11.11 -15.79
N PRO A 99 9.15 10.55 -16.96
CA PRO A 99 10.42 10.86 -17.58
C PRO A 99 10.47 12.37 -17.74
N ALA A 100 11.47 13.01 -17.13
CA ALA A 100 11.68 14.46 -17.08
C ALA A 100 12.05 15.04 -18.46
N ALA A 101 11.27 14.73 -19.49
CA ALA A 101 11.55 15.08 -20.88
C ALA A 101 10.70 16.26 -21.41
N PHE A 102 9.87 16.90 -20.58
CA PHE A 102 9.04 18.03 -21.03
C PHE A 102 9.08 19.28 -20.13
N VAL A 103 10.15 19.50 -19.37
CA VAL A 103 10.49 20.86 -18.90
C VAL A 103 11.43 21.46 -19.95
N GLY A 104 10.85 21.91 -21.05
CA GLY A 104 11.56 22.42 -22.22
C GLY A 104 10.89 23.66 -22.80
N ARG A 105 11.29 24.81 -22.26
CA ARG A 105 11.26 26.15 -22.87
C ARG A 105 9.90 26.87 -22.97
N GLU A 106 9.47 27.44 -21.85
CA GLU A 106 8.78 28.75 -21.89
C GLU A 106 9.82 29.79 -22.31
N ASP A 107 9.91 29.98 -23.63
CA ASP A 107 10.65 31.08 -24.23
C ASP A 107 10.03 32.40 -23.75
N THR A 108 10.85 33.18 -23.08
CA THR A 108 10.53 34.49 -22.54
C THR A 108 10.22 35.45 -23.69
N LEU A 109 8.95 35.58 -24.06
CA LEU A 109 8.53 36.67 -24.94
C LEU A 109 8.43 37.96 -24.10
N ALA A 110 9.60 38.52 -23.78
CA ALA A 110 9.70 39.89 -23.32
C ALA A 110 9.21 40.81 -24.44
N LEU A 111 7.97 41.23 -24.34
CA LEU A 111 7.40 42.31 -25.14
C LEU A 111 8.12 43.61 -24.75
N GLN A 112 9.14 44.01 -25.50
CA GLN A 112 9.61 45.39 -25.50
C GLN A 112 8.67 46.22 -26.38
N PRO A 113 8.15 47.36 -25.90
CA PRO A 113 7.77 48.45 -26.77
C PRO A 113 8.94 49.42 -26.93
N ASP A 114 9.34 49.64 -28.17
CA ASP A 114 10.18 50.75 -28.64
C ASP A 114 9.25 51.77 -29.35
N CYS A 115 9.54 53.06 -29.19
CA CYS A 115 8.81 54.29 -29.56
C CYS A 115 7.85 54.90 -28.52
#